data_AF-A0A957GR80-F1
#
_entry.id   AF-A0A957GR80-F1
#
_cell.length_a   1.000
_cell.length_b   1.000
_cell.length_c   1.000
_cell.angle_alpha   90.00
_cell.angle_beta   90.00
_cell.angle_gamma   90.00
#
_symmetry.space_group_name_H-M   'P 1'
#
loop_
_entity.id
_entity.type
_entity.pdbx_description
1 polymer ?
#
loop_
_entity_poly.entity_id
_entity_poly.type
_entity_poly.pdbx_seq_one_letter_code
_entity_poly.pdbx_strand_id
1 'polypeptide(L)'
;MTPTQDVNRWLAEFGAALEGNDVETAVSLFADECYWRDLVSFTWNIKTMEGKAQIADMLTATLGHVQPGNWQLEGEANEAGGVTDGWICFETAVSRGRGHIRLIDGKCWTLLTTMTELKGHEEKKGPTRPMGVEHGVFKNRQSWLERRQQEEAELGYTTQPYCVIIGGGQGGIALGARLKRLGVPTLIIEKNPRPGDSWRNRYKSLCLHDPVWYDHLPYLPFPDHWPVFAPKDKIGDWLEMYTKVMELNYWGSTLCQQATYNEETQEWEVHVNRQGEEL
;
A
#
# COMPACT_ATOMS: atom_id res chain seq x y z
N MET A 1 1.81 -15.22 34.54
CA MET A 1 2.52 -14.31 33.60
C MET A 1 1.49 -13.30 33.14
N THR A 2 1.81 -12.01 33.05
CA THR A 2 0.84 -11.05 32.48
C THR A 2 0.67 -11.28 30.98
N PRO A 3 -0.44 -10.85 30.35
CA PRO A 3 -0.63 -10.98 28.90
C PRO A 3 0.56 -10.38 28.11
N THR A 4 1.01 -9.19 28.51
CA THR A 4 2.18 -8.52 27.92
C THR A 4 3.47 -9.32 28.09
N GLN A 5 3.69 -9.94 29.25
CA GLN A 5 4.87 -10.80 29.46
C GLN A 5 4.80 -12.07 28.59
N ASP A 6 3.61 -12.63 28.39
CA ASP A 6 3.41 -13.83 27.59
C ASP A 6 3.72 -13.56 26.11
N VAL A 7 3.17 -12.49 25.55
CA VAL A 7 3.46 -12.09 24.16
C VAL A 7 4.94 -11.75 23.98
N ASN A 8 5.55 -11.00 24.89
CA ASN A 8 6.97 -10.66 24.77
C ASN A 8 7.88 -11.89 24.84
N ARG A 9 7.57 -12.86 25.69
CA ARG A 9 8.29 -14.14 25.73
C ARG A 9 8.14 -14.88 24.40
N TRP A 10 6.92 -15.00 23.89
CA TRP A 10 6.68 -15.66 22.60
C TRP A 10 7.43 -14.98 21.46
N LEU A 11 7.40 -13.63 21.39
CA LEU A 11 8.11 -12.85 20.37
C LEU A 11 9.63 -13.01 20.47
N ALA A 12 10.18 -13.09 21.69
CA ALA A 12 11.61 -13.32 21.88
C ALA A 12 12.04 -14.72 21.40
N GLU A 13 11.28 -15.76 21.75
CA GLU A 13 11.54 -17.13 21.30
C GLU A 13 11.37 -17.26 19.77
N PHE A 14 10.30 -16.67 19.22
CA PHE A 14 10.03 -16.69 17.79
C PHE A 14 11.08 -15.92 17.00
N GLY A 15 11.41 -14.69 17.43
CA GLY A 15 12.44 -13.87 16.81
C GLY A 15 13.80 -14.57 16.78
N ALA A 16 14.22 -15.15 17.91
CA ALA A 16 15.46 -15.92 17.98
C ALA A 16 15.47 -17.14 17.04
N ALA A 17 14.35 -17.85 16.94
CA ALA A 17 14.21 -18.97 16.01
C ALA A 17 14.33 -18.52 14.54
N LEU A 18 13.66 -17.42 14.17
CA LEU A 18 13.73 -16.91 12.80
C LEU A 18 15.12 -16.36 12.45
N GLU A 19 15.77 -15.61 13.36
CA GLU A 19 17.14 -15.10 13.18
C GLU A 19 18.16 -16.25 13.08
N GLY A 20 17.91 -17.36 13.78
CA GLY A 20 18.69 -18.59 13.71
C GLY A 20 18.40 -19.50 12.50
N ASN A 21 17.44 -19.13 11.64
CA ASN A 21 16.88 -20.00 10.58
C ASN A 21 16.36 -21.35 11.11
N ASP A 22 15.90 -21.39 12.36
CA ASP A 22 15.37 -22.57 13.02
C ASP A 22 13.85 -22.67 12.81
N VAL A 23 13.48 -23.24 11.66
CA VAL A 23 12.08 -23.44 11.26
C VAL A 23 11.35 -24.38 12.22
N GLU A 24 12.03 -25.41 12.75
CA GLU A 24 11.41 -26.38 13.65
C GLU A 24 10.97 -25.71 14.95
N THR A 25 11.87 -24.96 15.59
CA THR A 25 11.54 -24.21 16.80
C THR A 25 10.46 -23.18 16.52
N ALA A 26 10.57 -22.40 15.43
CA ALA A 26 9.57 -21.38 15.07
C ALA A 26 8.16 -21.97 14.91
N VAL A 27 8.04 -23.10 14.19
CA VAL A 27 6.76 -23.80 13.97
C VAL A 27 6.23 -24.43 15.26
N SER A 28 7.10 -24.89 16.16
CA SER A 28 6.70 -25.44 17.45
C SER A 28 5.97 -24.42 18.33
N LEU A 29 6.18 -23.12 18.11
CA LEU A 29 5.55 -22.02 18.85
C LEU A 29 4.10 -21.76 18.43
N PHE A 30 3.62 -22.37 17.34
CA PHE A 30 2.23 -22.30 16.90
C PHE A 30 1.36 -23.39 17.53
N ALA A 31 0.06 -23.10 17.68
CA ALA A 31 -0.95 -24.06 18.11
C ALA A 31 -1.20 -25.12 17.02
N ASP A 32 -1.86 -26.23 17.37
CA ASP A 32 -2.13 -27.30 16.39
C ASP A 32 -3.06 -26.84 15.27
N GLU A 33 -4.10 -26.09 15.62
CA GLU A 33 -4.83 -25.26 14.66
C GLU A 33 -4.23 -23.84 14.68
N CYS A 34 -3.63 -23.43 13.56
CA CYS A 34 -3.00 -22.12 13.47
C CYS A 34 -3.02 -21.55 12.05
N TYR A 35 -2.90 -20.23 11.96
CA TYR A 35 -2.92 -19.49 10.70
C TYR A 35 -1.87 -18.38 10.71
N TRP A 36 -1.13 -18.23 9.62
CA TRP A 36 -0.30 -17.05 9.40
C TRP A 36 -0.74 -16.36 8.11
N ARG A 37 -1.26 -15.15 8.23
CA ARG A 37 -1.55 -14.29 7.09
C ARG A 37 -0.40 -13.32 6.85
N ASP A 38 0.27 -13.46 5.72
CA ASP A 38 1.32 -12.55 5.27
C ASP A 38 0.77 -11.61 4.19
N LEU A 39 0.94 -10.31 4.43
CA LEU A 39 0.70 -9.24 3.48
C LEU A 39 2.06 -8.68 3.06
N VAL A 40 2.64 -9.34 2.07
CA VAL A 40 3.88 -8.99 1.34
C VAL A 40 5.14 -8.84 2.20
N SER A 41 5.16 -9.28 3.46
CA SER A 41 6.33 -9.11 4.32
C SER A 41 7.37 -10.21 4.12
N PHE A 42 6.91 -11.45 3.92
CA PHE A 42 7.76 -12.63 3.72
C PHE A 42 7.68 -13.13 2.29
N THR A 43 6.47 -13.17 1.74
CA THR A 43 6.17 -13.88 0.49
C THR A 43 6.14 -12.99 -0.73
N TRP A 44 6.24 -11.66 -0.56
CA TRP A 44 5.92 -10.66 -1.58
C TRP A 44 4.54 -10.87 -2.22
N ASN A 45 3.62 -11.50 -1.49
CA ASN A 45 2.28 -11.83 -1.93
C ASN A 45 1.28 -11.65 -0.77
N ILE A 46 -0.02 -11.74 -1.07
CA ILE A 46 -1.08 -11.83 -0.07
C ILE A 46 -1.40 -13.32 0.08
N LYS A 47 -0.87 -13.94 1.14
CA LYS A 47 -0.98 -15.39 1.36
C LYS A 47 -1.38 -15.72 2.79
N THR A 48 -2.24 -16.72 2.93
CA THR A 48 -2.54 -17.33 4.23
C THR A 48 -1.93 -18.73 4.23
N MET A 49 -1.11 -19.01 5.23
CA MET A 49 -0.64 -20.35 5.55
C MET A 49 -1.58 -20.94 6.60
N GLU A 50 -2.17 -22.08 6.27
CA GLU A 50 -3.11 -22.82 7.11
C GLU A 50 -2.39 -24.03 7.72
N GLY A 51 -2.09 -23.94 9.01
CA GLY A 51 -1.40 -24.98 9.77
C GLY A 51 0.13 -24.94 9.71
N LYS A 52 0.73 -25.70 10.64
CA LYS A 52 2.18 -25.80 10.87
C LYS A 52 2.98 -26.17 9.61
N ALA A 53 2.46 -27.08 8.79
CA ALA A 53 3.15 -27.54 7.58
C ALA A 53 3.33 -26.40 6.56
N GLN A 54 2.27 -25.63 6.27
CA GLN A 54 2.36 -24.52 5.33
C GLN A 54 3.22 -23.37 5.86
N ILE A 55 3.23 -23.16 7.18
CA ILE A 55 4.14 -22.20 7.83
C ILE A 55 5.59 -22.66 7.67
N ALA A 56 5.89 -23.94 7.91
CA ALA A 56 7.23 -24.50 7.74
C ALA A 56 7.73 -24.34 6.29
N ASP A 57 6.89 -24.66 5.31
CA ASP A 57 7.23 -24.50 3.88
C ASP A 57 7.53 -23.04 3.53
N MET A 58 6.69 -22.11 4.00
CA MET A 58 6.87 -20.68 3.77
C MET A 58 8.18 -20.18 4.41
N LEU A 59 8.45 -20.53 5.67
CA LEU A 59 9.66 -20.12 6.37
C LEU A 59 10.92 -20.69 5.69
N THR A 60 10.89 -21.97 5.33
CA THR A 60 12.00 -22.63 4.60
C THR A 60 12.30 -21.93 3.27
N ALA A 61 11.27 -21.50 2.55
CA ALA A 61 11.42 -20.81 1.27
C ALA A 61 11.90 -19.35 1.40
N THR A 62 11.65 -18.70 2.55
CA THR A 62 11.77 -17.23 2.65
C THR A 62 12.85 -16.74 3.61
N LEU A 63 13.15 -17.44 4.71
CA LEU A 63 13.99 -16.90 5.79
C LEU A 63 15.37 -16.43 5.34
N GLY A 64 16.01 -17.16 4.42
CA GLY A 64 17.36 -16.82 3.95
C GLY A 64 17.50 -15.43 3.33
N HIS A 65 16.43 -14.90 2.72
CA HIS A 65 16.43 -13.56 2.11
C HIS A 65 15.58 -12.54 2.85
N VAL A 66 14.54 -12.97 3.58
CA VAL A 66 13.70 -12.07 4.37
C VAL A 66 14.46 -11.54 5.59
N GLN A 67 15.25 -12.40 6.26
CA GLN A 67 16.02 -12.05 7.46
C GLN A 67 15.19 -11.22 8.47
N PRO A 68 14.04 -11.74 8.94
CA PRO A 68 13.17 -11.00 9.84
C PRO A 68 13.78 -10.92 11.23
N GLY A 69 13.58 -9.80 11.92
CA GLY A 69 14.10 -9.58 13.27
C GLY A 69 13.47 -8.37 13.94
N ASN A 70 14.02 -8.00 15.09
CA ASN A 70 13.56 -6.84 15.88
C ASN A 70 12.05 -6.88 16.20
N TRP A 71 11.54 -8.05 16.59
CA TRP A 71 10.15 -8.26 16.96
C TRP A 71 9.83 -7.59 18.30
N GLN A 72 8.81 -6.73 18.33
CA GLN A 72 8.41 -6.01 19.54
C GLN A 72 6.90 -5.89 19.62
N LEU A 73 6.37 -5.91 20.85
CA LEU A 73 4.98 -5.57 21.13
C LEU A 73 4.78 -4.04 21.04
N GLU A 74 3.75 -3.61 20.33
CA GLU A 74 3.31 -2.22 20.30
C GLU A 74 2.24 -1.97 21.36
N GLY A 75 2.62 -1.31 22.45
CA GLY A 75 1.72 -1.02 23.57
C GLY A 75 1.60 -2.22 24.53
N GLU A 76 0.38 -2.48 25.00
CA GLU A 76 0.09 -3.59 25.92
C GLU A 76 -0.73 -4.68 25.22
N ALA A 77 -0.51 -5.92 25.64
CA ALA A 77 -1.32 -7.04 25.17
C ALA A 77 -2.62 -7.12 25.99
N ASN A 78 -3.69 -7.57 25.33
CA ASN A 78 -4.98 -7.78 25.94
C ASN A 78 -5.20 -9.28 26.18
N GLU A 79 -6.11 -9.62 27.09
CA GLU A 79 -6.59 -10.99 27.26
C GLU A 79 -8.10 -10.99 27.41
N ALA A 80 -8.77 -11.80 26.59
CA ALA A 80 -10.21 -12.00 26.64
C ALA A 80 -10.56 -13.42 26.20
N GLY A 81 -11.36 -14.13 27.02
CA GLY A 81 -11.85 -15.46 26.67
C GLY A 81 -10.75 -16.51 26.49
N GLY A 82 -9.64 -16.42 27.23
CA GLY A 82 -8.50 -17.34 27.12
C GLY A 82 -7.58 -17.09 25.92
N VAL A 83 -7.80 -16.00 25.18
CA VAL A 83 -6.93 -15.58 24.09
C VAL A 83 -6.19 -14.31 24.51
N THR A 84 -4.87 -14.34 24.37
CA THR A 84 -4.01 -13.17 24.54
C THR A 84 -3.68 -12.57 23.18
N ASP A 85 -3.85 -11.27 22.99
CA ASP A 85 -3.58 -10.61 21.70
C ASP A 85 -2.80 -9.31 21.81
N GLY A 86 -2.10 -8.94 20.74
CA GLY A 86 -1.32 -7.71 20.71
C GLY A 86 -0.92 -7.27 19.31
N TRP A 87 -0.74 -5.97 19.13
CA TRP A 87 -0.09 -5.41 17.95
C TRP A 87 1.42 -5.56 18.08
N ILE A 88 2.08 -5.87 16.97
CA ILE A 88 3.54 -6.07 16.95
C ILE A 88 4.17 -5.28 15.82
N CYS A 89 5.43 -4.94 15.97
CA CYS A 89 6.28 -4.45 14.89
C CYS A 89 7.50 -5.36 14.72
N PHE A 90 8.05 -5.36 13.53
CA PHE A 90 9.22 -6.14 13.16
C PHE A 90 9.91 -5.49 11.96
N GLU A 91 11.11 -5.95 11.64
CA GLU A 91 11.81 -5.58 10.42
C GLU A 91 12.17 -6.82 9.60
N THR A 92 12.42 -6.61 8.30
CA THR A 92 13.07 -7.56 7.40
C THR A 92 14.36 -6.93 6.88
N ALA A 93 15.10 -7.63 6.02
CA ALA A 93 16.25 -7.07 5.32
C ALA A 93 15.93 -5.76 4.56
N VAL A 94 14.72 -5.66 4.00
CA VAL A 94 14.34 -4.59 3.05
C VAL A 94 13.18 -3.71 3.52
N SER A 95 12.47 -4.09 4.58
CA SER A 95 11.25 -3.41 4.99
C SER A 95 11.07 -3.31 6.50
N ARG A 96 10.16 -2.44 6.92
CA ARG A 96 9.57 -2.46 8.26
C ARG A 96 8.14 -2.97 8.16
N GLY A 97 7.70 -3.67 9.19
CA GLY A 97 6.41 -4.32 9.21
C GLY A 97 5.67 -4.12 10.53
N ARG A 98 4.36 -4.31 10.43
CA ARG A 98 3.43 -4.33 11.55
C ARG A 98 2.59 -5.61 11.47
N GLY A 99 2.18 -6.12 12.62
CA GLY A 99 1.42 -7.33 12.70
C GLY A 99 0.44 -7.35 13.85
N HIS A 100 -0.36 -8.40 13.90
CA HIS A 100 -1.21 -8.71 15.04
C HIS A 100 -1.05 -10.17 15.37
N ILE A 101 -0.86 -10.48 16.65
CA ILE A 101 -0.67 -11.83 17.16
C ILE A 101 -1.80 -12.19 18.11
N ARG A 102 -2.26 -13.44 18.03
CA ARG A 102 -3.18 -14.05 19.00
C ARG A 102 -2.61 -15.36 19.49
N LEU A 103 -2.47 -15.50 20.80
CA LEU A 103 -2.00 -16.69 21.50
C LEU A 103 -3.18 -17.40 22.19
N ILE A 104 -3.17 -18.73 22.17
CA ILE A 104 -4.04 -19.60 22.96
C ILE A 104 -3.15 -20.63 23.65
N ASP A 105 -3.31 -20.80 24.97
CA ASP A 105 -2.48 -21.69 25.80
C ASP A 105 -0.96 -21.46 25.60
N GLY A 106 -0.54 -20.20 25.41
CA GLY A 106 0.86 -19.81 25.19
C GLY A 106 1.41 -20.15 23.80
N LYS A 107 0.58 -20.61 22.86
CA LYS A 107 0.94 -20.92 21.47
C LYS A 107 0.23 -20.00 20.50
N CYS A 108 0.87 -19.67 19.37
CA CYS A 108 0.27 -18.76 18.40
C CYS A 108 -0.86 -19.44 17.63
N TRP A 109 -2.08 -18.91 17.79
CA TRP A 109 -3.25 -19.29 17.02
C TRP A 109 -3.28 -18.55 15.67
N THR A 110 -3.10 -17.22 15.68
CA THR A 110 -3.02 -16.45 14.43
C THR A 110 -1.93 -15.40 14.46
N LEU A 111 -1.18 -15.30 13.37
CA LEU A 111 -0.21 -14.25 13.13
C LEU A 111 -0.55 -13.49 11.84
N LEU A 112 -0.59 -12.18 11.92
CA LEU A 112 -0.63 -11.29 10.76
C LEU A 112 0.72 -10.58 10.64
N THR A 113 1.32 -10.59 9.46
CA THR A 113 2.49 -9.77 9.11
C THR A 113 2.15 -8.89 7.92
N THR A 114 2.43 -7.59 8.02
CA THR A 114 2.16 -6.62 6.95
C THR A 114 3.34 -5.69 6.76
N MET A 115 3.79 -5.52 5.53
CA MET A 115 4.81 -4.54 5.20
C MET A 115 4.18 -3.14 5.30
N THR A 116 4.80 -2.25 6.07
CA THR A 116 4.33 -0.87 6.21
C THR A 116 5.14 0.11 5.39
N GLU A 117 6.44 -0.17 5.19
CA GLU A 117 7.35 0.65 4.39
C GLU A 117 8.58 -0.12 3.92
N LEU A 118 9.16 0.32 2.80
CA LEU A 118 10.46 -0.16 2.31
C LEU A 118 11.57 0.75 2.84
N LYS A 119 12.63 0.13 3.35
CA LYS A 119 13.82 0.84 3.84
C LYS A 119 14.52 1.56 2.68
N GLY A 120 14.84 2.83 2.86
CA GLY A 120 15.45 3.68 1.82
C GLY A 120 14.46 4.27 0.81
N HIS A 121 13.19 3.87 0.87
CA HIS A 121 12.11 4.38 0.03
C HIS A 121 10.96 4.91 0.88
N GLU A 122 11.26 5.42 2.08
CA GLU A 122 10.27 5.94 3.00
C GLU A 122 9.56 7.17 2.43
N GLU A 123 8.25 7.26 2.65
CA GLU A 123 7.48 8.43 2.22
C GLU A 123 7.96 9.70 2.93
N LYS A 124 8.30 10.73 2.14
CA LYS A 124 8.73 12.04 2.65
C LYS A 124 7.63 12.70 3.48
N LYS A 125 7.87 12.96 4.77
CA LYS A 125 6.91 13.56 5.72
C LYS A 125 7.62 14.34 6.82
N GLY A 126 6.92 15.32 7.41
CA GLY A 126 7.48 16.13 8.49
C GLY A 126 8.84 16.76 8.10
N PRO A 127 9.93 16.49 8.84
CA PRO A 127 11.27 17.02 8.54
C PRO A 127 11.87 16.59 7.20
N THR A 128 11.42 15.48 6.60
CA THR A 128 11.95 14.98 5.31
C THR A 128 11.18 15.48 4.10
N ARG A 129 10.22 16.40 4.29
CA ARG A 129 9.46 17.02 3.19
C ARG A 129 10.39 17.76 2.22
N PRO A 130 10.04 17.80 0.92
CA PRO A 130 10.68 18.72 -0.01
C PRO A 130 10.57 20.16 0.51
N MET A 131 11.65 20.93 0.39
CA MET A 131 11.70 22.31 0.90
C MET A 131 10.76 23.27 0.16
N GLY A 132 10.30 22.91 -1.05
CA GLY A 132 9.44 23.76 -1.88
C GLY A 132 10.15 24.96 -2.53
N VAL A 133 11.24 25.44 -1.92
CA VAL A 133 12.11 26.51 -2.42
C VAL A 133 13.58 26.07 -2.42
N GLU A 134 14.29 26.39 -3.49
CA GLU A 134 15.76 26.31 -3.54
C GLU A 134 16.33 27.71 -3.25
N HIS A 135 17.06 27.88 -2.15
CA HIS A 135 17.71 29.14 -1.82
C HIS A 135 18.86 29.44 -2.79
N GLY A 136 18.97 30.70 -3.27
CA GLY A 136 20.02 31.13 -4.22
C GLY A 136 19.47 32.03 -5.34
N VAL A 137 20.34 32.41 -6.27
CA VAL A 137 19.95 33.08 -7.54
C VAL A 137 20.27 32.13 -8.68
N PHE A 138 19.25 31.54 -9.27
CA PHE A 138 19.37 30.65 -10.42
C PHE A 138 18.78 31.35 -11.64
N LYS A 139 19.58 31.55 -12.70
CA LYS A 139 19.15 32.26 -13.92
C LYS A 139 17.92 31.64 -14.59
N ASN A 140 17.74 30.33 -14.45
CA ASN A 140 16.66 29.55 -15.07
C ASN A 140 15.71 28.95 -14.01
N ARG A 141 15.47 29.65 -12.88
CA ARG A 141 14.56 29.15 -11.84
C ARG A 141 13.14 29.03 -12.40
N GLN A 142 12.59 27.83 -12.35
CA GLN A 142 11.17 27.59 -12.61
C GLN A 142 10.35 27.70 -11.33
N SER A 143 9.17 28.29 -11.45
CA SER A 143 8.12 28.26 -10.42
C SER A 143 7.55 26.84 -10.28
N TRP A 144 6.78 26.61 -9.21
CA TRP A 144 6.06 25.35 -9.04
C TRP A 144 5.08 25.11 -10.21
N LEU A 145 4.37 26.16 -10.66
CA LEU A 145 3.39 26.03 -11.74
C LEU A 145 4.05 25.68 -13.07
N GLU A 146 5.17 26.31 -13.41
CA GLU A 146 5.92 25.99 -14.62
C GLU A 146 6.43 24.55 -14.61
N ARG A 147 6.96 24.06 -13.47
CA ARG A 147 7.39 22.66 -13.35
C ARG A 147 6.22 21.69 -13.51
N ARG A 148 5.06 22.00 -12.93
CA ARG A 148 3.84 21.18 -13.07
C ARG A 148 3.34 21.14 -14.51
N GLN A 149 3.29 22.29 -15.17
CA GLN A 149 2.87 22.37 -16.57
C GLN A 149 3.84 21.65 -17.51
N GLN A 150 5.14 21.75 -17.25
CA GLN A 150 6.14 21.00 -18.00
C GLN A 150 5.99 19.49 -17.80
N GLU A 151 5.85 19.02 -16.56
CA GLU A 151 5.60 17.59 -16.25
C GLU A 151 4.34 17.08 -16.97
N GLU A 152 3.25 17.85 -16.95
CA GLU A 152 2.00 17.51 -17.63
C GLU A 152 2.12 17.48 -19.16
N ALA A 153 3.00 18.30 -19.74
CA ALA A 153 3.22 18.37 -21.19
C ALA A 153 4.17 17.26 -21.70
N GLU A 154 5.12 16.83 -20.88
CA GLU A 154 6.17 15.89 -21.30
C GLU A 154 5.87 14.43 -20.91
N LEU A 155 5.26 14.19 -19.74
CA LEU A 155 5.06 12.84 -19.21
C LEU A 155 4.03 12.06 -20.04
N GLY A 156 4.43 10.91 -20.56
CA GLY A 156 3.66 10.08 -21.49
C GLY A 156 3.91 10.42 -22.97
N TYR A 157 4.70 11.47 -23.25
CA TYR A 157 5.05 11.90 -24.61
C TYR A 157 6.56 11.79 -24.84
N THR A 158 7.29 12.84 -24.47
CA THR A 158 8.76 12.91 -24.60
C THR A 158 9.47 12.27 -23.42
N THR A 159 8.82 12.21 -22.27
CA THR A 159 9.30 11.54 -21.06
C THR A 159 8.36 10.39 -20.74
N GLN A 160 8.83 9.15 -20.76
CA GLN A 160 7.98 8.00 -20.45
C GLN A 160 7.81 7.81 -18.93
N PRO A 161 6.61 7.51 -18.43
CA PRO A 161 6.40 7.18 -17.02
C PRO A 161 7.03 5.82 -16.68
N TYR A 162 7.46 5.64 -15.44
CA TYR A 162 7.88 4.34 -14.94
C TYR A 162 6.67 3.40 -14.73
N CYS A 163 5.52 3.96 -14.36
CA CYS A 163 4.28 3.21 -14.14
C CYS A 163 3.12 3.87 -14.88
N VAL A 164 2.39 3.09 -15.68
CA VAL A 164 1.10 3.48 -16.25
C VAL A 164 -0.01 2.76 -15.50
N ILE A 165 -0.96 3.51 -14.97
CA ILE A 165 -2.17 2.99 -14.33
C ILE A 165 -3.32 3.08 -15.31
N ILE A 166 -3.81 1.92 -15.76
CA ILE A 166 -4.96 1.82 -16.66
C ILE A 166 -6.26 1.82 -15.83
N GLY A 167 -6.99 2.92 -15.89
CA GLY A 167 -8.21 3.16 -15.13
C GLY A 167 -8.02 4.21 -14.04
N GLY A 168 -8.69 5.36 -14.18
CA GLY A 168 -8.66 6.49 -13.25
C GLY A 168 -9.87 6.57 -12.33
N GLY A 169 -10.49 5.41 -12.04
CA GLY A 169 -11.42 5.29 -10.93
C GLY A 169 -10.73 5.40 -9.56
N GLN A 170 -11.49 5.21 -8.49
CA GLN A 170 -10.98 5.36 -7.11
C GLN A 170 -9.73 4.53 -6.80
N GLY A 171 -9.63 3.30 -7.33
CA GLY A 171 -8.49 2.42 -7.10
C GLY A 171 -7.22 2.93 -7.78
N GLY A 172 -7.32 3.38 -9.04
CA GLY A 172 -6.19 3.95 -9.77
C GLY A 172 -5.73 5.28 -9.19
N ILE A 173 -6.66 6.12 -8.76
CA ILE A 173 -6.37 7.37 -8.05
C ILE A 173 -5.65 7.10 -6.71
N ALA A 174 -6.14 6.15 -5.91
CA ALA A 174 -5.52 5.78 -4.65
C ALA A 174 -4.09 5.24 -4.85
N LEU A 175 -3.90 4.35 -5.83
CA LEU A 175 -2.58 3.81 -6.17
C LEU A 175 -1.64 4.91 -6.67
N GLY A 176 -2.10 5.77 -7.57
CA GLY A 176 -1.30 6.88 -8.09
C GLY A 176 -0.87 7.85 -6.98
N ALA A 177 -1.72 8.10 -5.99
CA ALA A 177 -1.35 8.90 -4.83
C ALA A 177 -0.24 8.25 -3.97
N ARG A 178 -0.31 6.94 -3.73
CA ARG A 178 0.77 6.20 -3.04
C ARG A 178 2.08 6.28 -3.82
N LEU A 179 2.04 6.01 -5.13
CA LEU A 179 3.22 6.04 -6.00
C LEU A 179 3.83 7.45 -6.09
N LYS A 180 3.02 8.50 -6.21
CA LYS A 180 3.49 9.91 -6.19
C LYS A 180 4.23 10.21 -4.89
N ARG A 181 3.72 9.75 -3.74
CA ARG A 181 4.34 9.94 -2.42
C ARG A 181 5.63 9.14 -2.21
N LEU A 182 5.79 8.04 -2.94
CA LEU A 182 7.02 7.26 -3.04
C LEU A 182 7.99 7.78 -4.12
N GLY A 183 7.59 8.81 -4.88
CA GLY A 183 8.43 9.42 -5.91
C GLY A 183 8.53 8.60 -7.21
N VAL A 184 7.61 7.67 -7.46
CA VAL A 184 7.59 6.87 -8.69
C VAL A 184 6.91 7.68 -9.82
N PRO A 185 7.60 7.95 -10.95
CA PRO A 185 6.99 8.63 -12.09
C PRO A 185 5.80 7.83 -12.63
N THR A 186 4.59 8.37 -12.44
CA THR A 186 3.35 7.63 -12.68
C THR A 186 2.40 8.45 -13.55
N LEU A 187 1.74 7.79 -14.49
CA LEU A 187 0.67 8.34 -15.31
C LEU A 187 -0.60 7.50 -15.13
N ILE A 188 -1.71 8.14 -14.78
CA ILE A 188 -3.04 7.50 -14.73
C ILE A 188 -3.76 7.82 -16.04
N ILE A 189 -4.30 6.82 -16.72
CA ILE A 189 -5.15 7.00 -17.90
C ILE A 189 -6.57 6.52 -17.64
N GLU A 190 -7.56 7.27 -18.12
CA GLU A 190 -8.98 6.96 -17.93
C GLU A 190 -9.78 7.31 -19.18
N LYS A 191 -10.66 6.38 -19.59
CA LYS A 191 -11.52 6.56 -20.76
C LYS A 191 -12.59 7.63 -20.56
N ASN A 192 -13.07 7.83 -19.33
CA ASN A 192 -14.01 8.91 -19.02
C ASN A 192 -13.32 10.29 -19.05
N PRO A 193 -14.04 11.37 -19.35
CA PRO A 193 -13.44 12.70 -19.49
C PRO A 193 -12.81 13.26 -18.22
N ARG A 194 -13.43 13.02 -17.05
CA ARG A 194 -12.96 13.59 -15.77
C ARG A 194 -12.79 12.53 -14.69
N PRO A 195 -11.85 12.74 -13.73
CA PRO A 195 -11.79 11.89 -12.55
C PRO A 195 -13.15 11.87 -11.83
N GLY A 196 -13.52 10.70 -11.31
CA GLY A 196 -14.80 10.48 -10.65
C GLY A 196 -15.99 10.23 -11.58
N ASP A 197 -15.87 10.39 -12.90
CA ASP A 197 -16.97 10.09 -13.82
C ASP A 197 -17.35 8.60 -13.83
N SER A 198 -16.45 7.71 -13.41
CA SER A 198 -16.76 6.28 -13.15
C SER A 198 -17.89 6.09 -12.11
N TRP A 199 -18.04 7.06 -11.20
CA TRP A 199 -19.12 7.15 -10.23
C TRP A 199 -20.31 7.93 -10.78
N ARG A 200 -20.08 9.11 -11.39
CA ARG A 200 -21.17 9.95 -11.91
C ARG A 200 -22.00 9.27 -12.99
N ASN A 201 -21.40 8.38 -13.78
CA ASN A 201 -22.07 7.66 -14.85
C ASN A 201 -22.85 6.41 -14.38
N ARG A 202 -22.91 6.15 -13.07
CA ARG A 202 -23.75 5.07 -12.50
C ARG A 202 -25.20 5.50 -12.33
N TYR A 203 -26.06 4.53 -11.99
CA TYR A 203 -27.49 4.76 -11.80
C TYR A 203 -27.80 5.84 -10.77
N LYS A 204 -28.89 6.58 -10.99
CA LYS A 204 -29.22 7.84 -10.29
C LYS A 204 -29.16 7.76 -8.76
N SER A 205 -29.60 6.64 -8.17
CA SER A 205 -29.76 6.47 -6.73
C SER A 205 -28.57 5.82 -6.02
N LEU A 206 -27.42 5.66 -6.68
CA LEU A 206 -26.26 5.01 -6.06
C LEU A 206 -25.71 5.86 -4.89
N CYS A 207 -25.58 5.21 -3.74
CA CYS A 207 -24.84 5.65 -2.57
C CYS A 207 -23.85 4.55 -2.15
N LEU A 208 -22.88 4.90 -1.30
CA LEU A 208 -22.05 3.91 -0.59
C LEU A 208 -22.93 2.94 0.20
N HIS A 209 -22.51 1.68 0.25
CA HIS A 209 -23.14 0.63 1.06
C HIS A 209 -22.48 0.50 2.43
N ASP A 210 -21.17 0.74 2.48
CA ASP A 210 -20.42 0.85 3.71
C ASP A 210 -20.42 2.30 4.21
N PRO A 211 -20.27 2.49 5.54
CA PRO A 211 -20.05 3.81 6.09
C PRO A 211 -18.79 4.49 5.53
N VAL A 212 -18.92 5.79 5.23
CA VAL A 212 -17.91 6.63 4.56
C VAL A 212 -16.51 6.59 5.17
N TRP A 213 -16.37 6.32 6.48
CA TRP A 213 -15.07 6.23 7.15
C TRP A 213 -14.26 4.97 6.82
N TYR A 214 -14.89 3.94 6.24
CA TYR A 214 -14.17 2.78 5.69
C TYR A 214 -13.59 3.04 4.30
N ASP A 215 -14.07 4.08 3.61
CA ASP A 215 -13.76 4.36 2.20
C ASP A 215 -12.76 5.52 1.99
N HIS A 216 -12.10 5.97 3.05
CA HIS A 216 -11.13 7.06 2.96
C HIS A 216 -10.02 6.76 1.93
N LEU A 217 -9.70 7.75 1.09
CA LEU A 217 -8.51 7.69 0.26
C LEU A 217 -7.25 7.92 1.11
N PRO A 218 -6.08 7.43 0.67
CA PRO A 218 -4.82 7.70 1.35
C PRO A 218 -4.62 9.21 1.59
N TYR A 219 -4.06 9.56 2.75
CA TYR A 219 -3.62 10.93 3.12
C TYR A 219 -4.69 11.98 3.38
N LEU A 220 -5.87 11.92 2.75
CA LEU A 220 -6.96 12.87 2.94
C LEU A 220 -8.25 12.12 3.29
N PRO A 221 -8.69 12.16 4.56
CA PRO A 221 -9.99 11.60 4.92
C PRO A 221 -11.11 12.44 4.33
N PHE A 222 -12.28 11.83 4.16
CA PHE A 222 -13.50 12.58 3.86
C PHE A 222 -13.82 13.55 5.01
N PRO A 223 -14.46 14.71 4.73
CA PRO A 223 -14.92 15.61 5.78
C PRO A 223 -15.90 14.93 6.74
N ASP A 224 -15.76 15.23 8.03
CA ASP A 224 -16.53 14.63 9.13
C ASP A 224 -18.04 14.88 9.09
N HIS A 225 -18.49 15.94 8.40
CA HIS A 225 -19.92 16.26 8.22
C HIS A 225 -20.57 15.54 7.02
N TRP A 226 -19.83 14.70 6.30
CA TRP A 226 -20.40 13.96 5.16
C TRP A 226 -21.48 12.97 5.61
N PRO A 227 -22.48 12.68 4.75
CA PRO A 227 -23.42 11.60 5.00
C PRO A 227 -22.69 10.27 5.20
N VAL A 228 -23.17 9.46 6.14
CA VAL A 228 -22.63 8.10 6.40
C VAL A 228 -22.59 7.27 5.12
N PHE A 229 -23.64 7.36 4.30
CA PHE A 229 -23.73 6.71 3.00
C PHE A 229 -23.72 7.78 1.90
N ALA A 230 -22.54 8.16 1.44
CA ALA A 230 -22.38 9.27 0.51
C ALA A 230 -22.89 8.92 -0.91
N PRO A 231 -23.62 9.83 -1.59
CA PRO A 231 -24.13 9.60 -2.95
C PRO A 231 -23.03 9.66 -4.02
N LYS A 232 -23.24 8.97 -5.15
CA LYS A 232 -22.26 8.82 -6.25
C LYS A 232 -21.66 10.14 -6.74
N ASP A 233 -22.46 11.21 -6.81
CA ASP A 233 -22.03 12.48 -7.37
C ASP A 233 -21.04 13.18 -6.42
N LYS A 234 -21.27 13.06 -5.11
CA LYS A 234 -20.38 13.58 -4.06
C LYS A 234 -19.04 12.84 -4.04
N ILE A 235 -19.07 11.52 -4.26
CA ILE A 235 -17.85 10.72 -4.43
C ILE A 235 -17.10 11.12 -5.71
N GLY A 236 -17.83 11.34 -6.81
CA GLY A 236 -17.24 11.83 -8.06
C GLY A 236 -16.50 13.15 -7.88
N ASP A 237 -17.14 14.14 -7.25
CA ASP A 237 -16.54 15.46 -7.00
C ASP A 237 -15.32 15.39 -6.07
N TRP A 238 -15.34 14.48 -5.10
CA TRP A 238 -14.18 14.23 -4.25
C TRP A 238 -13.01 13.64 -5.02
N LEU A 239 -13.24 12.67 -5.90
CA LEU A 239 -12.17 12.08 -6.71
C LEU A 239 -11.53 13.10 -7.66
N GLU A 240 -12.33 13.99 -8.24
CA GLU A 240 -11.84 15.11 -9.06
C GLU A 240 -10.98 16.08 -8.24
N MET A 241 -11.46 16.50 -7.06
CA MET A 241 -10.70 17.36 -6.16
C MET A 241 -9.42 16.68 -5.66
N TYR A 242 -9.50 15.43 -5.23
CA TYR A 242 -8.39 14.66 -4.69
C TYR A 242 -7.27 14.51 -5.72
N THR A 243 -7.61 14.17 -6.98
CA THR A 243 -6.65 14.07 -8.08
C THR A 243 -5.85 15.37 -8.25
N LYS A 244 -6.53 16.52 -8.15
CA LYS A 244 -5.90 17.84 -8.24
C LYS A 244 -5.01 18.17 -7.05
N VAL A 245 -5.51 18.00 -5.83
CA VAL A 245 -4.78 18.37 -4.59
C VAL A 245 -3.58 17.44 -4.35
N MET A 246 -3.68 16.18 -4.76
CA MET A 246 -2.58 15.23 -4.68
C MET A 246 -1.59 15.33 -5.86
N GLU A 247 -1.78 16.29 -6.77
CA GLU A 247 -0.89 16.56 -7.92
C GLU A 247 -0.65 15.33 -8.80
N LEU A 248 -1.71 14.54 -9.05
CA LEU A 248 -1.62 13.33 -9.83
C LEU A 248 -1.61 13.65 -11.33
N ASN A 249 -0.71 13.00 -12.07
CA ASN A 249 -0.70 13.08 -13.53
C ASN A 249 -1.81 12.16 -14.07
N TYR A 250 -2.85 12.77 -14.61
CA TYR A 250 -4.09 12.10 -14.97
C TYR A 250 -4.53 12.52 -16.38
N TRP A 251 -4.64 11.55 -17.28
CA TRP A 251 -5.21 11.75 -18.61
C TRP A 251 -6.63 11.19 -18.67
N GLY A 252 -7.61 12.09 -18.68
CA GLY A 252 -8.99 11.75 -19.03
C GLY A 252 -9.16 11.55 -20.54
N SER A 253 -10.32 11.02 -20.95
CA SER A 253 -10.63 10.73 -22.37
C SER A 253 -9.55 9.91 -23.08
N THR A 254 -8.91 8.99 -22.36
CA THR A 254 -7.79 8.18 -22.84
C THR A 254 -8.13 6.70 -22.70
N LEU A 255 -8.36 6.04 -23.83
CA LEU A 255 -8.68 4.63 -23.89
C LEU A 255 -7.40 3.83 -24.13
N CYS A 256 -7.03 2.97 -23.18
CA CYS A 256 -6.05 1.91 -23.45
C CYS A 256 -6.64 0.91 -24.44
N GLN A 257 -6.01 0.77 -25.60
CA GLN A 257 -6.43 -0.16 -26.63
C GLN A 257 -5.69 -1.50 -26.50
N GLN A 258 -4.40 -1.45 -26.17
CA GLN A 258 -3.54 -2.62 -26.05
C GLN A 258 -2.43 -2.35 -25.02
N ALA A 259 -2.03 -3.39 -24.29
CA ALA A 259 -0.84 -3.40 -23.45
C ALA A 259 -0.12 -4.74 -23.65
N THR A 260 1.16 -4.69 -24.02
CA THR A 260 2.00 -5.86 -24.27
C THR A 260 3.28 -5.74 -23.46
N TYR A 261 3.65 -6.81 -22.77
CA TYR A 261 4.95 -6.84 -22.07
C TYR A 261 6.04 -7.30 -23.04
N ASN A 262 7.14 -6.55 -23.07
CA ASN A 262 8.31 -6.88 -23.86
C ASN A 262 9.37 -7.51 -22.93
N GLU A 263 9.58 -8.82 -23.07
CA GLU A 263 10.52 -9.58 -22.24
C GLU A 263 11.99 -9.18 -22.45
N GLU A 264 12.35 -8.63 -23.63
CA GLU A 264 13.72 -8.24 -23.94
C GLU A 264 14.10 -6.92 -23.27
N THR A 265 13.21 -5.93 -23.31
CA THR A 265 13.43 -4.63 -22.67
C THR A 265 12.97 -4.62 -21.21
N GLN A 266 12.19 -5.62 -20.79
CA GLN A 266 11.51 -5.70 -19.50
C GLN A 266 10.53 -4.54 -19.27
N GLU A 267 9.99 -3.96 -20.34
CA GLU A 267 9.09 -2.81 -20.33
C GLU A 267 7.70 -3.16 -20.88
N TRP A 268 6.72 -2.32 -20.58
CA TRP A 268 5.38 -2.42 -21.17
C TRP A 268 5.26 -1.46 -22.35
N GLU A 269 4.77 -1.97 -23.49
CA GLU A 269 4.30 -1.17 -24.61
C GLU A 269 2.77 -1.01 -24.48
N VAL A 270 2.31 0.23 -24.29
CA VAL A 270 0.89 0.55 -24.06
C VAL A 270 0.42 1.50 -25.16
N HIS A 271 -0.51 1.02 -25.99
CA HIS A 271 -1.14 1.81 -27.04
C HIS A 271 -2.43 2.44 -26.52
N VAL A 272 -2.57 3.75 -26.69
CA VAL A 272 -3.72 4.50 -26.18
C VAL A 272 -4.30 5.44 -27.24
N ASN A 273 -5.62 5.56 -27.26
CA ASN A 273 -6.30 6.64 -27.96
C ASN A 273 -6.66 7.74 -26.95
N ARG A 274 -6.01 8.90 -27.07
CA ARG A 274 -6.26 10.08 -26.23
C ARG A 274 -6.97 11.14 -27.05
N GLN A 275 -8.25 11.36 -26.76
CA GLN A 275 -9.06 12.39 -27.43
C GLN A 275 -9.06 12.28 -28.96
N GLY A 276 -8.94 11.06 -29.51
CA GLY A 276 -8.88 10.80 -30.94
C GLY A 276 -7.46 10.72 -31.53
N GLU A 277 -6.42 11.03 -30.75
CA GLU A 277 -5.01 10.86 -31.12
C GLU A 277 -4.51 9.48 -30.67
N GLU A 278 -3.88 8.73 -31.58
CA GLU A 278 -3.23 7.45 -31.25
C GLU A 278 -1.80 7.71 -30.77
N LEU A 279 -1.46 7.16 -29.60
CA LEU A 279 -0.17 7.29 -28.92
C LEU A 279 0.38 5.90 -28.57
#